data_AF-A0A1V2VTP6-F1
#
_entry.id   AF-A0A1V2VTP6-F1
#
_cell.length_a   1.000
_cell.length_b   1.000
_cell.length_c   1.000
_cell.angle_alpha   90.00
_cell.angle_beta   90.00
_cell.angle_gamma   90.00
#
_symmetry.space_group_name_H-M   'P 1'
#
loop_
_entity.id
_entity.type
_entity.pdbx_description
1 polymer ?
#
loop_
_entity_poly.entity_id
_entity_poly.type
_entity_poly.pdbx_seq_one_letter_code
_entity_poly.pdbx_strand_id
1 'polypeptide(L)' 'MGAAQSNIIYNPYGSRFQLGVGVGMMGSSQAIAVKAMVASPSRHYIYSFGASSATNGGTSVGAGMSFSF' A
#
# COMPACT_ATOMS: atom_id res chain seq x y z
N MET A 1 -4.67 -6.75 13.38
CA MET A 1 -4.20 -5.48 12.79
C MET A 1 -4.77 -5.38 11.40
N GLY A 2 -5.82 -4.56 11.22
CA GLY A 2 -6.37 -4.32 9.89
C GLY A 2 -5.36 -3.53 9.07
N ALA A 3 -4.91 -4.06 7.94
CA ALA A 3 -4.07 -3.33 7.01
C ALA A 3 -4.73 -1.99 6.69
N ALA A 4 -3.99 -0.89 6.77
CA ALA A 4 -4.47 0.41 6.29
C ALA A 4 -5.01 0.23 4.86
N GLN A 5 -6.32 0.36 4.71
CA GLN A 5 -7.00 0.07 3.46
C GLN A 5 -6.71 1.22 2.48
N SER A 6 -5.68 1.03 1.66
CA SER A 6 -5.39 1.93 0.55
C SER A 6 -6.43 1.70 -0.55
N ASN A 7 -7.32 2.67 -0.78
CA ASN A 7 -8.30 2.61 -1.86
C ASN A 7 -7.57 2.80 -3.20
N ILE A 8 -7.40 1.72 -3.98
CA ILE A 8 -6.73 1.76 -5.28
C ILE A 8 -7.78 2.14 -6.32
N ILE A 9 -7.80 3.40 -6.72
CA ILE A 9 -8.58 3.83 -7.89
C ILE A 9 -7.78 3.42 -9.13
N TYR A 10 -8.11 2.27 -9.72
CA TYR A 10 -7.54 1.84 -10.99
C TYR A 10 -7.93 2.82 -12.09
N ASN A 11 -6.95 3.55 -12.61
CA ASN A 11 -7.13 4.34 -13.82
C ASN A 11 -6.50 3.58 -15.01
N PRO A 12 -7.30 2.99 -15.92
CA PRO A 12 -6.78 2.29 -17.10
C PRO A 12 -6.07 3.21 -18.10
N TYR A 13 -6.11 4.52 -17.92
CA TYR A 13 -5.31 5.51 -18.68
C TYR A 13 -4.21 6.17 -17.85
N GLY A 14 -4.02 5.76 -16.59
CA GLY A 14 -3.22 6.46 -15.59
C GLY A 14 -1.78 5.97 -15.40
N SER A 15 -1.10 6.70 -14.52
CA SER A 15 0.30 6.56 -14.11
C SER A 15 0.66 5.13 -13.68
N ARG A 16 1.80 4.64 -14.16
CA ARG A 16 2.37 3.33 -13.81
C ARG A 16 2.96 3.26 -12.41
N PHE A 17 2.96 4.40 -11.70
CA PHE A 17 3.50 4.54 -10.38
C PHE A 17 2.46 5.22 -9.50
N GLN A 18 2.28 4.69 -8.29
CA GLN A 18 1.37 5.24 -7.30
C GLN A 18 2.04 5.24 -5.93
N LEU A 19 1.98 6.38 -5.25
CA LEU A 19 2.34 6.50 -3.85
C LEU A 19 1.05 6.63 -3.03
N GLY A 20 0.96 5.84 -1.96
CA GLY A 20 -0.14 5.87 -1.01
C GLY A 20 0.39 6.14 0.39
N VAL A 21 -0.26 7.04 1.10
CA VAL A 21 -0.10 7.23 2.53
C VAL A 21 -1.43 6.88 3.18
N GLY A 22 -1.39 6.09 4.24
CA GLY A 22 -2.57 5.65 4.98
C GLY A 22 -2.38 5.87 6.47
N VAL A 23 -3.47 6.14 7.16
CA VAL A 23 -3.52 6.21 8.62
C VAL A 23 -4.56 5.20 9.08
N GLY A 24 -4.21 4.37 10.06
CA GLY A 24 -5.07 3.35 10.63
C GLY A 24 -5.16 3.50 12.13
N MET A 25 -6.26 3.04 12.71
CA MET A 25 -6.47 3.03 14.16
C MET A 25 -6.88 1.63 14.60
N MET A 26 -6.27 1.11 15.68
CA MET A 26 -6.64 -0.15 16.30
C MET A 26 -6.65 0.03 17.82
N GLY A 27 -7.85 0.03 18.41
CA GLY A 27 -8.03 0.40 19.82
C GLY A 27 -7.51 1.81 20.09
N SER A 28 -6.64 1.96 21.07
CA SER A 28 -6.00 3.24 21.44
C SER A 28 -4.72 3.54 20.64
N SER A 29 -4.31 2.69 19.70
CA SER A 29 -3.09 2.87 18.92
C SER A 29 -3.39 3.35 17.51
N GLN A 30 -2.63 4.35 17.06
CA GLN A 30 -2.67 4.91 15.70
C GLN A 30 -1.46 4.40 14.93
N ALA A 31 -1.62 4.15 13.64
CA ALA A 31 -0.55 3.73 12.74
C ALA A 31 -0.54 4.57 11.48
N ILE A 32 0.65 4.95 11.03
CA ILE A 32 0.88 5.55 9.71
C ILE A 32 1.55 4.53 8.81
N ALA A 33 1.12 4.47 7.56
CA ALA A 33 1.65 3.57 6.55
C ALA A 33 1.96 4.36 5.28
N VAL A 34 3.07 4.01 4.64
CA VAL A 34 3.47 4.48 3.31
C VAL A 34 3.62 3.27 2.40
N LYS A 35 3.12 3.37 1.16
CA LYS A 35 3.19 2.32 0.16
C LYS A 35 3.48 2.90 -1.21
N ALA A 36 4.45 2.33 -1.90
CA ALA A 36 4.72 2.56 -3.31
C ALA A 36 4.21 1.37 -4.12
N MET A 37 3.63 1.64 -5.29
CA MET A 37 3.14 0.64 -6.22
C MET A 37 3.62 0.96 -7.64
N VAL A 38 4.07 -0.07 -8.36
CA VAL A 38 4.61 0.03 -9.72
C VAL A 38 3.92 -1.02 -10.59
N ALA A 39 3.29 -0.58 -11.68
CA ALA A 39 2.74 -1.45 -12.71
C ALA A 39 3.76 -1.74 -13.82
N SER A 40 3.81 -3.00 -14.26
CA SER A 40 4.60 -3.42 -15.42
C SER A 40 4.18 -2.68 -16.70
N PRO A 41 5.02 -2.64 -17.76
CA PRO A 41 4.64 -1.99 -19.02
C PRO A 41 3.36 -2.57 -19.62
N SER A 42 3.20 -3.89 -19.51
CA SER A 42 2.01 -4.63 -19.93
C SER A 42 0.82 -4.50 -18.97
N ARG A 43 1.00 -3.88 -17.80
CA ARG A 43 0.02 -3.77 -16.70
C ARG A 43 -0.55 -5.10 -16.19
N HIS A 44 0.02 -6.23 -16.62
CA HIS A 44 -0.32 -7.56 -16.11
C HIS A 44 0.22 -7.79 -14.70
N TYR A 45 1.25 -7.06 -14.28
CA TYR A 45 1.86 -7.20 -12.96
C TYR A 45 1.91 -5.86 -12.25
N ILE A 46 1.59 -5.87 -10.95
CA ILE A 46 1.72 -4.73 -10.06
C ILE A 46 2.54 -5.15 -8.87
N TYR A 47 3.66 -4.47 -8.66
CA TYR A 47 4.53 -4.62 -7.51
C TYR A 47 4.17 -3.57 -6.49
N SER A 48 4.17 -3.95 -5.22
CA SER A 48 3.91 -3.05 -4.10
C SER A 48 4.95 -3.24 -3.01
N PHE A 49 5.40 -2.14 -2.43
CA PHE A 49 6.31 -2.13 -1.28
C PHE A 49 5.84 -1.05 -0.31
N GLY A 50 5.85 -1.33 0.98
CA GLY A 50 5.43 -0.36 1.98
C GLY A 50 5.99 -0.63 3.35
N ALA A 51 5.90 0.40 4.18
CA ALA A 51 6.28 0.37 5.58
C ALA A 51 5.20 1.05 6.40
N SER A 52 5.03 0.62 7.64
CA SER A 52 4.14 1.27 8.60
C SER A 52 4.77 1.31 9.98
N SER A 53 4.39 2.33 10.73
CA SER A 53 4.79 2.54 12.12
C SER A 53 3.57 2.91 12.95
N ALA A 54 3.48 2.38 14.15
CA ALA A 54 2.38 2.59 15.07
C ALA A 54 2.85 3.28 16.36
N THR A 55 1.96 4.05 16.99
CA THR A 55 2.24 4.80 18.22
C THR A 55 2.55 3.91 19.42
N ASN A 56 2.21 2.62 19.34
CA ASN A 56 2.60 1.61 20.32
C ASN A 56 4.00 1.01 20.05
N GLY A 57 4.77 1.58 19.12
CA GLY A 57 6.13 1.16 18.77
C GLY A 57 6.21 0.04 17.73
N GLY A 58 5.08 -0.48 17.24
CA GLY A 58 5.07 -1.51 16.20
C GLY A 58 5.48 -0.95 14.84
N THR A 59 6.59 -1.44 14.27
CA THR A 59 6.98 -1.17 12.89
C THR A 59 6.83 -2.44 12.04
N SER A 60 6.40 -2.30 10.80
CA SER A 60 6.28 -3.42 9.86
C SER A 60 6.59 -2.97 8.44
N VAL A 61 7.28 -3.83 7.71
CA VAL A 61 7.55 -3.68 6.27
C VAL A 61 6.88 -4.80 5.51
N GLY A 62 6.38 -4.51 4.32
CA GLY A 62 5.69 -5.48 3.50
C GLY A 62 5.90 -5.22 2.02
N ALA A 63 6.03 -6.30 1.26
CA ALA A 63 6.04 -6.29 -0.19
C ALA A 63 4.97 -7.25 -0.72
N GLY A 64 4.41 -6.96 -1.88
CA GLY A 64 3.41 -7.80 -2.52
C GLY A 64 3.40 -7.64 -4.03
N MET A 65 2.99 -8.68 -4.74
CA MET A 65 2.80 -8.67 -6.18
C MET A 65 1.36 -9.08 -6.49
N SER A 66 0.72 -8.39 -7.42
CA SER A 66 -0.58 -8.76 -7.97
C SER A 66 -0.43 -8.95 -9.47
N PHE A 67 -1.12 -9.96 -10.01
CA PHE A 67 -1.21 -10.17 -11.44
C PHE A 67 -2.67 -10.08 -11.89
N SER A 68 -2.90 -9.61 -13.12
CA SER A 68 -4.22 -9.63 -13.77
C SER A 68 -4.16 -10.62 -14.93
N PHE A 69 -5.15 -11.51 -14.99
CA PHE A 69 -5.42 -12.36 -16.15
C PHE A 69 -6.45 -11.71 -17.05
#